data_AF-A0A1L4CY96-F1
#
_entry.id   AF-A0A1L4CY96-F1
#
_cell.length_a   1.000
_cell.length_b   1.000
_cell.length_c   1.000
_cell.angle_alpha   90.00
_cell.angle_beta   90.00
_cell.angle_gamma   90.00
#
_symmetry.space_group_name_H-M   'P 1'
#
loop_
_entity.id
_entity.type
_entity.pdbx_description
1 polymer ?
#
loop_
_entity_poly.entity_id
_entity_poly.type
_entity_poly.pdbx_seq_one_letter_code
_entity_poly.pdbx_strand_id
1 'polypeptide(L)'
;MQLFGSYLVKKGYVTPGQVMTALDIQKQTWLPIGRIALNEGKLTVEQIFIILNKQSELNKPFGEIAVSLQMLTSEDVTHLLEIQQKNMRPIGQIFVELGYITQPDMESALSAFLKDPEA
;
A
#
# COMPACT_ATOMS: atom_id res chain seq x y z
N MET A 1 14.80 4.97 -11.83
CA MET A 1 13.43 4.69 -11.38
C MET A 1 13.02 5.73 -10.35
N GLN A 2 12.55 6.86 -10.86
CA GLN A 2 11.90 7.92 -10.13
C GLN A 2 10.48 7.47 -9.76
N LEU A 3 10.09 7.61 -8.49
CA LEU A 3 8.70 7.35 -8.10
C LEU A 3 7.78 8.44 -8.67
N PHE A 4 6.59 8.05 -9.13
CA PHE A 4 5.63 8.98 -9.73
C PHE A 4 5.25 10.13 -8.78
N GLY A 5 5.13 9.88 -7.47
CA GLY A 5 4.91 10.94 -6.48
C GLY A 5 6.02 12.01 -6.46
N SER A 6 7.29 11.58 -6.57
CA SER A 6 8.44 12.49 -6.66
C SER A 6 8.46 13.25 -7.99
N TYR A 7 7.97 12.65 -9.07
CA TYR A 7 7.78 13.31 -10.36
C TYR A 7 6.74 14.43 -10.29
N LEU A 8 5.58 14.16 -9.69
CA LEU A 8 4.53 15.17 -9.52
C LEU A 8 5.02 16.37 -8.70
N VAL A 9 5.82 16.15 -7.66
CA VAL A 9 6.45 17.23 -6.89
C VAL A 9 7.43 18.03 -7.75
N LYS A 10 8.32 17.36 -8.49
CA LYS A 10 9.30 18.02 -9.37
C LYS A 10 8.64 18.88 -10.45
N LYS A 11 7.48 18.45 -10.96
CA LYS A 11 6.69 19.17 -11.96
C LYS A 11 5.75 20.23 -11.36
N GLY A 12 5.69 20.36 -10.04
CA GLY A 12 4.88 21.37 -9.34
C GLY A 12 3.39 21.06 -9.28
N TYR A 13 2.97 19.83 -9.61
CA TYR A 13 1.56 19.43 -9.53
C TYR A 13 1.07 19.26 -8.09
N VAL A 14 1.95 18.79 -7.20
CA VAL A 14 1.64 18.59 -5.77
C VAL A 14 2.85 18.99 -4.93
N THR A 15 2.63 19.33 -3.66
CA THR A 15 3.68 19.64 -2.69
C THR A 15 4.09 18.38 -1.91
N PRO A 16 5.30 18.36 -1.30
CA PRO A 16 5.70 17.24 -0.42
C PRO A 16 4.72 16.98 0.73
N GLY A 17 4.13 18.03 1.30
CA GLY A 17 3.11 17.91 2.35
C GLY A 17 1.83 17.24 1.83
N GLN A 18 1.38 17.60 0.63
CA GLN A 18 0.23 16.96 -0.02
C GLN A 18 0.49 15.48 -0.35
N VAL A 19 1.73 15.14 -0.75
CA VAL A 19 2.14 13.73 -0.94
C VAL A 19 2.04 12.96 0.38
N MET A 20 2.51 13.54 1.49
CA MET A 20 2.44 12.90 2.79
C MET A 20 0.99 12.66 3.25
N THR A 21 0.13 13.67 3.12
CA THR A 21 -1.31 13.54 3.41
C THR A 21 -1.97 12.45 2.57
N ALA A 22 -1.69 12.42 1.26
CA ALA A 22 -2.26 11.41 0.37
C ALA A 22 -1.76 9.99 0.69
N LEU A 23 -0.48 9.84 1.07
CA LEU A 23 0.08 8.56 1.51
C LEU A 23 -0.59 8.04 2.79
N ASP A 24 -0.88 8.92 3.74
CA ASP A 24 -1.55 8.52 4.99
C ASP A 24 -3.01 8.10 4.74
N ILE A 25 -3.73 8.79 3.86
CA ILE A 25 -5.06 8.38 3.41
C ILE A 25 -4.99 7.05 2.65
N GLN A 26 -3.99 6.88 1.79
CA GLN A 26 -3.80 5.65 1.03
C GLN A 26 -3.64 4.44 1.96
N LYS A 27 -2.85 4.59 3.04
CA LYS A 27 -2.64 3.55 4.06
C LYS A 27 -3.94 3.12 4.74
N GLN A 28 -4.89 4.02 4.93
CA GLN A 28 -6.19 3.68 5.54
C GLN A 28 -7.05 2.78 4.64
N THR A 29 -6.78 2.75 3.33
CA THR A 29 -7.47 1.84 2.39
C THR A 29 -6.86 0.44 2.34
N TRP A 30 -5.73 0.21 3.03
CA TRP A 30 -5.06 -1.07 2.98
C TRP A 30 -5.89 -2.12 3.70
N LEU A 31 -6.25 -3.18 2.96
CA LEU A 31 -6.84 -4.35 3.60
C LEU A 31 -5.75 -5.00 4.47
N PRO A 32 -6.00 -5.24 5.78
CA PRO A 32 -5.02 -5.88 6.62
C PRO A 32 -4.63 -7.26 6.09
N ILE A 33 -3.34 -7.60 6.12
CA ILE A 33 -2.84 -8.87 5.57
C ILE A 33 -3.53 -10.10 6.17
N GLY A 34 -3.89 -10.06 7.47
CA GLY A 34 -4.66 -11.11 8.12
C GLY A 34 -6.06 -11.31 7.54
N ARG A 35 -6.72 -10.24 7.10
CA ARG A 35 -8.04 -10.34 6.43
C ARG A 35 -7.90 -10.89 5.02
N ILE A 36 -6.84 -10.54 4.30
CA ILE A 36 -6.52 -11.17 3.01
C ILE A 36 -6.26 -12.66 3.21
N ALA A 37 -5.46 -13.03 4.22
CA ALA A 37 -5.16 -14.42 4.55
C ALA A 37 -6.40 -15.24 4.92
N LEU A 38 -7.37 -14.62 5.61
CA LEU A 38 -8.67 -15.25 5.89
C LEU A 38 -9.46 -15.51 4.60
N ASN A 39 -9.54 -14.52 3.72
CA ASN A 39 -10.26 -14.64 2.45
C ASN A 39 -9.64 -15.71 1.53
N GLU A 40 -8.32 -15.83 1.53
CA GLU A 40 -7.56 -16.85 0.77
C GLU A 40 -7.57 -18.23 1.45
N GLY A 41 -8.23 -18.38 2.61
CA GLY A 41 -8.27 -19.63 3.38
C GLY A 41 -6.93 -20.06 3.99
N LYS A 42 -5.95 -19.15 4.03
CA LYS A 42 -4.60 -19.38 4.58
C LYS A 42 -4.55 -19.29 6.09
N LEU A 43 -5.42 -18.47 6.69
CA LEU A 43 -5.56 -18.35 8.14
C LEU A 43 -7.02 -18.47 8.56
N THR A 44 -7.24 -19.03 9.74
CA THR A 44 -8.52 -18.95 10.44
C THR A 44 -8.59 -17.68 11.29
N VAL A 45 -9.81 -17.31 11.70
CA VAL A 45 -10.03 -16.20 12.65
C VAL A 45 -9.24 -16.41 13.95
N GLU A 46 -9.21 -17.65 14.47
CA GLU A 46 -8.47 -17.99 15.68
C GLU A 46 -6.96 -17.77 15.52
N GLN A 47 -6.37 -18.22 14.40
CA GLN A 47 -4.95 -18.02 14.11
C GLN A 47 -4.61 -16.52 14.01
N ILE A 48 -5.49 -15.72 13.40
CA ILE A 48 -5.32 -14.26 13.33
C ILE A 48 -5.26 -13.65 14.73
N PHE A 49 -6.15 -14.04 15.64
CA PHE A 49 -6.12 -13.55 17.02
C PHE A 49 -4.83 -13.94 17.76
N ILE A 50 -4.34 -15.16 17.57
CA ILE A 50 -3.06 -15.60 18.16
C ILE A 50 -1.91 -14.72 17.65
N ILE A 51 -1.84 -14.47 16.34
CA ILE A 51 -0.81 -13.62 15.74
C ILE A 51 -0.91 -12.18 16.27
N LEU A 52 -2.10 -11.59 16.34
CA LEU A 52 -2.32 -10.22 16.85
C LEU A 52 -1.92 -10.07 18.32
N ASN A 53 -2.26 -11.04 19.16
CA ASN A 53 -1.83 -11.05 20.56
C ASN A 53 -0.30 -11.06 20.65
N LYS A 54 0.35 -11.93 19.87
CA LYS A 54 1.81 -12.00 19.84
C LYS A 54 2.44 -10.73 19.25
N GLN A 55 1.75 -10.06 18.33
CA GLN A 55 2.15 -8.77 17.77
C GLN A 55 2.22 -7.69 18.84
N SER A 56 1.23 -7.65 19.71
CA SER A 56 1.20 -6.70 20.83
C SER A 56 2.31 -6.92 21.85
N GLU A 57 2.72 -8.19 22.06
CA GLU A 57 3.81 -8.55 22.98
C GLU A 57 5.21 -8.27 22.42
N LEU A 58 5.42 -8.59 21.14
CA LEU A 58 6.75 -8.59 20.52
C LEU A 58 7.07 -7.31 19.73
N ASN A 59 6.05 -6.48 19.44
CA ASN A 59 6.16 -5.31 18.58
C ASN A 59 6.81 -5.61 17.21
N LYS A 60 6.49 -6.77 16.63
CA LYS A 60 6.97 -7.22 15.32
C LYS A 60 5.88 -7.12 14.24
N PRO A 61 6.22 -7.13 12.94
CA PRO A 61 5.23 -7.19 11.87
C PRO A 61 4.38 -8.48 11.92
N PHE A 62 3.10 -8.36 11.58
CA PHE A 62 2.16 -9.49 11.56
C PHE A 62 2.69 -10.68 10.73
N GLY A 63 3.20 -10.42 9.53
CA GLY A 63 3.72 -11.46 8.63
C GLY A 63 4.91 -12.21 9.22
N GLU A 64 5.84 -11.51 9.86
CA GLU A 64 6.99 -12.15 10.53
C GLU A 64 6.56 -13.07 11.66
N ILE A 65 5.57 -12.64 12.45
CA ILE A 65 5.03 -13.45 13.55
C ILE A 65 4.33 -14.68 13.00
N ALA A 66 3.49 -14.51 11.97
CA ALA A 66 2.78 -15.63 11.34
C ALA A 66 3.74 -16.70 10.81
N VAL A 67 4.88 -16.28 10.23
CA VAL A 67 5.95 -17.19 9.80
C VAL A 67 6.65 -17.85 10.99
N SER A 68 6.95 -17.08 12.04
CA SER A 68 7.59 -17.63 13.25
C SER A 68 6.71 -18.67 13.96
N LEU A 69 5.40 -18.55 13.84
CA LEU A 69 4.40 -19.49 14.38
C LEU A 69 4.07 -20.64 13.42
N GLN A 70 4.73 -20.72 12.26
CA GLN A 70 4.47 -21.71 11.20
C GLN A 70 3.01 -21.70 10.69
N MET A 71 2.31 -20.58 10.86
CA MET A 71 0.93 -20.39 10.38
C MET A 71 0.89 -19.87 8.94
N LEU A 72 1.96 -19.22 8.49
CA LEU A 72 2.19 -18.83 7.09
C LEU A 72 3.62 -19.18 6.71
N THR A 73 3.86 -19.41 5.42
CA THR A 73 5.22 -19.45 4.86
C THR A 73 5.66 -18.05 4.43
N SER A 74 6.96 -17.84 4.21
CA SER A 74 7.47 -16.59 3.63
C SER A 74 6.89 -16.32 2.23
N GLU A 75 6.59 -17.39 1.47
CA GLU A 75 5.94 -17.30 0.17
C GLU A 75 4.48 -16.84 0.31
N ASP A 76 3.74 -17.38 1.28
CA ASP A 76 2.38 -16.91 1.57
C ASP A 76 2.38 -15.43 1.96
N VAL A 77 3.30 -15.00 2.83
CA VAL A 77 3.39 -13.58 3.21
C VAL A 77 3.68 -12.70 2.00
N THR A 78 4.60 -13.12 1.13
CA THR A 78 4.92 -12.40 -0.10
C THR A 78 3.69 -12.28 -0.99
N HIS A 79 2.98 -13.38 -1.21
CA HIS A 79 1.76 -13.40 -2.03
C HIS A 79 0.64 -12.52 -1.45
N LEU A 80 0.43 -12.57 -0.13
CA LEU A 80 -0.57 -11.74 0.55
C LEU A 80 -0.23 -10.24 0.47
N LEU A 81 1.06 -9.88 0.51
CA LEU A 81 1.51 -8.50 0.29
C LEU A 81 1.26 -8.03 -1.15
N GLU A 82 1.43 -8.89 -2.15
CA GLU A 82 1.08 -8.56 -3.54
C GLU A 82 -0.42 -8.30 -3.70
N ILE A 83 -1.26 -9.13 -3.08
CA ILE A 83 -2.72 -8.92 -3.08
C ILE A 83 -3.06 -7.61 -2.36
N GLN A 84 -2.40 -7.33 -1.23
CA GLN A 84 -2.59 -6.09 -0.49
C GLN A 84 -2.30 -4.89 -1.40
N GLN A 85 -1.15 -4.90 -2.08
CA GLN A 85 -0.75 -3.83 -3.00
C GLN A 85 -1.74 -3.64 -4.15
N LYS A 86 -2.29 -4.72 -4.72
CA LYS A 86 -3.31 -4.63 -5.78
C LYS A 86 -4.63 -4.02 -5.31
N ASN A 87 -4.96 -4.18 -4.04
CA ASN A 87 -6.16 -3.58 -3.43
C ASN A 87 -5.92 -2.15 -2.92
N MET A 88 -4.67 -1.68 -2.91
CA MET A 88 -4.39 -0.31 -2.51
C MET A 88 -4.96 0.65 -3.54
N ARG A 89 -5.70 1.64 -3.03
CA ARG A 89 -6.19 2.71 -3.87
C ARG A 89 -4.99 3.47 -4.49
N PRO A 90 -4.97 3.78 -5.80
CA PRO A 90 -3.87 4.52 -6.39
C PRO A 90 -3.74 5.93 -5.80
N ILE A 91 -2.51 6.33 -5.44
CA ILE A 91 -2.26 7.65 -4.85
C ILE A 91 -2.69 8.80 -5.77
N GLY A 92 -2.60 8.61 -7.11
CA GLY A 92 -3.10 9.57 -8.09
C GLY A 92 -4.59 9.87 -7.95
N GLN A 93 -5.41 8.84 -7.71
CA GLN A 93 -6.85 9.03 -7.47
C GLN A 93 -7.09 9.83 -6.18
N ILE A 94 -6.25 9.65 -5.16
CA ILE A 94 -6.35 10.40 -3.90
C ILE A 94 -6.02 11.87 -4.13
N PHE A 95 -4.99 12.19 -4.93
CA PHE A 95 -4.67 13.57 -5.28
C PHE A 95 -5.82 14.28 -6.01
N VAL A 96 -6.52 13.58 -6.90
CA VAL A 96 -7.67 14.14 -7.62
C VAL A 96 -8.86 14.38 -6.68
N GLU A 97 -9.19 13.41 -5.82
CA GLU A 97 -10.31 13.54 -4.88
C GLU A 97 -10.07 14.62 -3.82
N LEU A 98 -8.82 14.83 -3.40
CA LEU A 98 -8.44 15.93 -2.50
C LEU A 98 -8.37 17.29 -3.20
N GLY A 99 -8.56 17.33 -4.52
CA GLY A 99 -8.48 18.56 -5.33
C GLY A 99 -7.07 19.14 -5.45
N TYR A 100 -6.03 18.36 -5.16
CA TYR A 100 -4.64 18.82 -5.29
C TYR A 100 -4.17 18.92 -6.73
N ILE A 101 -4.80 18.14 -7.61
CA ILE A 101 -4.56 18.11 -9.06
C ILE A 101 -5.88 17.76 -9.75
N THR A 102 -6.12 18.28 -10.94
CA THR A 102 -7.32 17.93 -11.70
C THR A 102 -7.17 16.56 -12.38
N GLN A 103 -8.28 15.90 -12.71
CA GLN A 103 -8.25 14.64 -13.45
C GLN A 103 -7.52 14.77 -14.81
N PRO A 104 -7.76 15.81 -15.64
CA PRO A 104 -7.02 16.00 -16.90
C PRO A 104 -5.51 16.22 -16.71
N ASP A 105 -5.12 16.97 -15.67
CA ASP A 105 -3.70 17.22 -15.38
C ASP A 105 -3.01 15.95 -14.89
N MET A 106 -3.70 15.12 -14.10
CA MET A 106 -3.22 13.82 -13.64
C MET A 106 -2.96 12.87 -14.82
N GLU A 107 -3.91 12.75 -15.73
CA GLU A 107 -3.77 11.92 -16.94
C GLU A 107 -2.61 12.40 -17.82
N SER A 108 -2.49 13.72 -17.98
CA SER A 108 -1.40 14.34 -18.73
C SER A 108 -0.04 14.09 -18.08
N ALA A 109 0.06 14.25 -16.76
CA ALA A 109 1.27 14.01 -15.98
C ALA A 109 1.68 12.53 -16.02
N LEU A 110 0.72 11.61 -15.94
CA LEU A 110 0.97 10.17 -16.04
C LEU A 110 1.48 9.77 -17.43
N SER A 111 0.83 10.28 -18.49
CA SER A 111 1.27 10.05 -19.87
C SER A 111 2.68 10.58 -20.13
N ALA A 112 3.00 11.76 -19.58
CA ALA A 112 4.33 12.34 -19.68
C ALA A 112 5.37 11.52 -18.91
N PHE A 113 5.06 11.06 -17.71
CA PHE A 113 5.94 10.20 -16.90
C PHE A 113 6.26 8.87 -17.58
N LEU A 114 5.27 8.20 -18.19
CA LEU A 114 5.47 6.93 -18.90
C LEU A 114 6.30 7.07 -20.19
N LYS A 115 6.40 8.28 -20.74
CA LYS A 115 7.21 8.60 -21.92
C LYS A 115 8.58 9.18 -21.55
N ASP A 116 8.82 9.47 -20.28
CA ASP A 116 10.05 10.07 -19.80
C ASP A 116 11.13 8.98 -19.69
N PRO A 117 12.22 9.04 -20.48
CA PRO A 117 13.28 8.04 -20.45
C PRO A 117 14.11 8.10 -19.15
N GLU A 118 13.97 9.15 -18.34
CA GLU A 118 14.67 9.32 -17.05
C GLU A 118 13.80 8.89 -15.84
N ALA A 119 12.56 8.47 -16.07
CA ALA A 119 11.64 7.97 -15.03
C ALA A 119 12.03 6.61 -14.45
#